data_AF-A0A7L0GXR0-F1
#
_entry.id   AF-A0A7L0GXR0-F1
#
_cell.length_a   1.000
_cell.length_b   1.000
_cell.length_c   1.000
_cell.angle_alpha   90.00
_cell.angle_beta   90.00
_cell.angle_gamma   90.00
#
_symmetry.space_group_name_H-M   'P 1'
#
loop_
_entity.id
_entity.type
_entity.pdbx_description
1 polymer ?
#
loop_
_entity_poly.entity_id
_entity_poly.type
_entity_poly.pdbx_seq_one_letter_code
_entity_poly.pdbx_strand_id
1 'polypeptide(L)'
;LQDEPRLQRAARLSRKFQSLQLEREMCLASNCALARVNLSLRPRLEDGKASLAIKYQELWEIRETCWEKQQYLEAYLEKWSPQSALGQLQAKLDACEAESEAQVEQFLAQDLPLDSFLESFHQSRTRSHICRTQLEKLQELLQKDQVGRDPVGPAGRPGALASLAP
;
A
#
# COMPACT_ATOMS: atom_id res chain seq x y z
N LEU A 1 79.30 18.19 10.58
CA LEU A 1 78.19 19.01 10.05
C LEU A 1 78.54 19.81 8.77
N GLN A 2 79.82 19.94 8.37
CA GLN A 2 80.23 20.81 7.25
C GLN A 2 80.10 20.19 5.84
N ASP A 3 79.90 18.88 5.72
CA ASP A 3 79.74 18.17 4.43
C ASP A 3 78.29 17.82 4.06
N GLU A 4 77.32 18.22 4.88
CA GLU A 4 75.89 17.96 4.66
C GLU A 4 75.39 18.32 3.24
N PRO A 5 75.71 19.50 2.67
CA PRO A 5 75.25 19.84 1.32
C PRO A 5 75.91 19.00 0.21
N ARG A 6 77.13 18.49 0.45
CA ARG A 6 77.82 17.58 -0.49
C ARG A 6 77.25 16.17 -0.42
N LEU A 7 76.98 15.68 0.78
CA LEU A 7 76.33 14.40 1.01
C LEU A 7 74.91 14.37 0.41
N GLN A 8 74.13 15.44 0.59
CA GLN A 8 72.82 15.58 -0.05
C GLN A 8 72.90 15.61 -1.58
N ARG A 9 73.91 16.26 -2.16
CA ARG A 9 74.13 16.22 -3.61
C ARG A 9 74.48 14.81 -4.09
N ALA A 10 75.39 14.11 -3.42
CA ALA A 10 75.75 12.74 -3.74
C ALA A 10 74.55 11.78 -3.62
N ALA A 11 73.74 11.95 -2.58
CA ALA A 11 72.50 11.20 -2.38
C ALA A 11 71.48 11.44 -3.51
N ARG A 12 71.30 12.70 -3.94
CA ARG A 12 70.40 13.05 -5.07
C ARG A 12 70.87 12.50 -6.42
N LEU A 13 72.18 12.36 -6.59
CA LEU A 13 72.79 11.80 -7.80
C LEU A 13 72.87 10.26 -7.77
N SER A 14 72.53 9.64 -6.64
CA SER A 14 72.48 8.18 -6.54
C SER A 14 71.38 7.61 -7.44
N ARG A 15 71.68 6.53 -8.15
CA ARG A 15 70.72 5.82 -9.01
C ARG A 15 69.46 5.41 -8.25
N LYS A 16 69.58 4.99 -6.99
CA LYS A 16 68.44 4.61 -6.14
C LYS A 16 67.52 5.79 -5.84
N PHE A 17 68.08 6.99 -5.63
CA PHE A 17 67.28 8.19 -5.40
C PHE A 17 66.58 8.64 -6.69
N GLN A 18 67.29 8.59 -7.82
CA GLN A 18 66.73 8.93 -9.13
C GLN A 18 65.61 7.97 -9.57
N SER A 19 65.75 6.67 -9.31
CA SER A 19 64.69 5.68 -9.64
C SER A 19 63.42 5.92 -8.82
N LEU A 20 63.55 6.13 -7.51
CA LEU A 20 62.42 6.46 -6.64
C LEU A 20 61.77 7.80 -7.03
N GLN A 21 62.57 8.78 -7.47
CA GLN A 21 62.05 10.06 -7.94
C GLN A 21 61.25 9.89 -9.23
N LEU A 22 61.72 9.08 -10.18
CA LEU A 22 60.99 8.77 -11.40
C LEU A 22 59.69 8.00 -11.12
N GLU A 23 59.75 6.98 -10.26
CA GLU A 23 58.55 6.24 -9.82
C GLU A 23 57.51 7.16 -9.17
N ARG A 24 57.96 8.08 -8.32
CA ARG A 24 57.10 9.11 -7.73
C ARG A 24 56.46 9.98 -8.80
N GLU A 25 57.22 10.48 -9.77
CA GLU A 25 56.71 11.32 -10.85
C GLU A 25 55.71 10.58 -11.73
N MET A 26 55.96 9.31 -12.06
CA MET A 26 55.03 8.45 -12.78
C MET A 26 53.73 8.24 -12.00
N CYS A 27 53.82 7.96 -10.70
CA CYS A 27 52.66 7.79 -9.83
C CYS A 27 51.84 9.09 -9.72
N LEU A 28 52.51 10.24 -9.56
CA LEU A 28 51.86 11.55 -9.53
C LEU A 28 51.16 11.86 -10.86
N ALA A 29 51.82 11.61 -12.00
CA ALA A 29 51.22 11.82 -13.31
C ALA A 29 49.97 10.95 -13.50
N SER A 30 50.03 9.67 -13.11
CA SER A 30 48.90 8.74 -13.15
C SER A 30 47.75 9.19 -12.24
N ASN A 31 48.05 9.57 -10.99
CA ASN A 31 47.05 10.06 -10.05
C ASN A 31 46.38 11.35 -10.55
N CYS A 32 47.15 12.29 -11.10
CA CYS A 32 46.61 13.51 -11.70
C CYS A 32 45.70 13.21 -12.91
N ALA A 33 46.07 12.25 -13.76
CA ALA A 33 45.24 11.84 -14.89
C ALA A 33 43.89 11.27 -14.41
N LEU A 34 43.92 10.36 -13.42
CA LEU A 34 42.71 9.79 -12.82
C LEU A 34 41.87 10.86 -12.12
N ALA A 35 42.48 11.78 -11.37
CA ALA A 35 41.78 12.87 -10.71
C ALA A 35 41.06 13.79 -11.71
N ARG A 36 41.69 14.11 -12.85
CA ARG A 36 41.05 14.90 -13.92
C ARG A 36 39.84 14.17 -14.50
N VAL A 37 39.95 12.87 -14.76
CA VAL A 37 38.82 12.08 -15.25
C VAL A 37 37.69 12.03 -14.20
N ASN A 38 38.02 11.74 -12.94
CA ASN A 38 37.04 11.73 -11.85
C ASN A 38 36.31 13.07 -11.70
N LEU A 39 37.04 14.19 -11.76
CA LEU A 39 36.45 15.53 -11.72
C LEU A 39 35.55 15.80 -12.94
N SER A 40 35.92 15.30 -14.12
CA SER A 40 35.09 15.44 -15.32
C SER A 40 33.79 14.61 -15.28
N LEU A 41 33.81 13.47 -14.59
CA LEU A 41 32.64 12.58 -14.43
C LEU A 41 31.71 13.00 -13.30
N ARG A 42 32.24 13.68 -12.28
CA ARG A 42 31.50 14.16 -11.12
C ARG A 42 30.18 14.88 -11.44
N PRO A 43 30.11 15.89 -12.33
CA PRO A 43 28.85 16.57 -12.64
C PRO A 43 27.80 15.61 -13.17
N ARG A 44 28.16 14.72 -14.11
CA ARG A 44 27.23 13.72 -14.67
C ARG A 44 26.70 12.76 -13.59
N LEU A 45 27.53 12.38 -12.62
CA LEU A 45 27.12 11.54 -11.50
C LEU A 45 26.19 12.29 -10.53
N GLU A 46 26.49 13.55 -10.24
CA GLU A 46 25.65 14.41 -9.39
C GLU A 46 24.28 14.66 -10.04
N ASP A 47 24.26 14.99 -11.33
CA ASP A 47 23.03 15.17 -12.12
C ASP A 47 22.21 13.86 -12.20
N GLY A 48 22.88 12.73 -12.40
CA GLY A 48 22.25 11.41 -12.43
C GLY A 48 21.62 11.04 -11.08
N LYS A 49 22.32 11.32 -9.97
CA LYS A 49 21.79 11.13 -8.60
C LYS A 49 20.59 12.02 -8.33
N ALA A 50 20.65 13.29 -8.72
CA ALA A 50 19.54 14.22 -8.56
C ALA A 50 18.31 13.79 -9.37
N SER A 51 18.51 13.42 -10.64
CA SER A 51 17.44 12.92 -11.52
C SER A 51 16.80 11.64 -10.97
N LEU A 52 17.62 10.72 -10.45
CA LEU A 52 17.13 9.50 -9.83
C LEU A 52 16.31 9.78 -8.56
N ALA A 53 16.77 10.70 -7.71
CA ALA A 53 16.05 11.11 -6.51
C ALA A 53 14.67 11.70 -6.86
N ILE A 54 14.58 12.53 -7.89
CA ILE A 54 13.30 13.07 -8.39
C ILE A 54 12.38 11.94 -8.84
N LYS A 55 12.89 10.96 -9.60
CA LYS A 55 12.08 9.82 -10.07
C LYS A 55 11.58 8.93 -8.92
N TYR A 56 12.39 8.72 -7.89
CA TYR A 56 11.94 8.01 -6.69
C TYR A 56 10.86 8.79 -5.94
N GLN A 57 10.97 10.10 -5.86
CA GLN A 57 9.96 10.95 -5.24
C GLN A 57 8.63 10.88 -6.01
N GLU A 58 8.66 11.05 -7.34
CA GLU A 58 7.47 10.92 -8.21
C GLU A 58 6.81 9.53 -8.05
N LEU A 59 7.62 8.47 -8.03
CA LEU A 59 7.11 7.10 -7.84
C LEU A 59 6.44 6.95 -6.47
N TRP A 60 7.04 7.51 -5.43
CA TRP A 60 6.49 7.46 -4.08
C TRP A 60 5.14 8.19 -4.01
N GLU A 61 5.03 9.38 -4.59
CA GLU A 61 3.77 10.14 -4.66
C GLU A 61 2.68 9.38 -5.43
N ILE A 62 3.01 8.81 -6.58
CA ILE A 62 2.06 8.00 -7.36
C ILE A 62 1.63 6.76 -6.56
N ARG A 63 2.59 6.08 -5.91
CA ARG A 63 2.28 4.91 -5.09
C ARG A 63 1.33 5.26 -3.95
N GLU A 64 1.57 6.36 -3.26
CA GLU A 64 0.73 6.80 -2.13
C GLU A 64 -0.68 7.14 -2.61
N THR A 65 -0.81 7.94 -3.67
CA THR A 65 -2.13 8.26 -4.24
C THR A 65 -2.87 7.04 -4.78
N CYS A 66 -2.17 6.05 -5.33
CA CYS A 66 -2.74 4.77 -5.73
C CYS A 66 -3.21 3.97 -4.52
N TRP A 67 -2.41 3.93 -3.45
CA TRP A 67 -2.74 3.24 -2.21
C TRP A 67 -3.99 3.84 -1.56
N GLU A 68 -4.08 5.17 -1.44
CA GLU A 68 -5.27 5.86 -0.93
C GLU A 68 -6.53 5.53 -1.75
N LYS A 69 -6.43 5.57 -3.09
CA LYS A 69 -7.54 5.21 -3.98
C LYS A 69 -7.95 3.74 -3.82
N GLN A 70 -6.98 2.85 -3.65
CA GLN A 70 -7.25 1.44 -3.41
C GLN A 70 -8.00 1.25 -2.09
N GLN A 71 -7.53 1.86 -0.99
CA GLN A 71 -8.20 1.80 0.32
C GLN A 71 -9.63 2.35 0.25
N TYR A 72 -9.83 3.47 -0.44
CA TYR A 72 -11.17 4.03 -0.66
C TYR A 72 -12.08 3.07 -1.43
N LEU A 73 -11.58 2.45 -2.51
CA LEU A 73 -12.33 1.49 -3.29
C LEU A 73 -12.64 0.22 -2.50
N GLU A 74 -11.70 -0.30 -1.72
CA GLU A 74 -11.90 -1.47 -0.86
C GLU A 74 -13.03 -1.21 0.15
N ALA A 75 -13.00 -0.08 0.87
CA ALA A 75 -14.05 0.29 1.80
C ALA A 75 -15.41 0.53 1.12
N TYR A 76 -15.41 1.15 -0.08
CA TYR A 76 -16.62 1.37 -0.85
C TYR A 76 -17.23 0.03 -1.32
N LEU A 77 -16.41 -0.87 -1.87
CA LEU A 77 -16.84 -2.19 -2.32
C LEU A 77 -17.33 -3.06 -1.16
N GLU A 78 -16.68 -3.00 0.00
CA GLU A 78 -17.15 -3.69 1.21
C GLU A 78 -18.52 -3.18 1.63
N LYS A 79 -18.70 -1.84 1.72
CA LYS A 79 -19.96 -1.21 2.11
C LYS A 79 -21.12 -1.60 1.19
N TRP A 80 -20.88 -1.65 -0.11
CA TRP A 80 -21.87 -1.96 -1.14
C TRP A 80 -21.82 -3.42 -1.62
N SER A 81 -21.15 -4.29 -0.87
CA SER A 81 -21.09 -5.71 -1.18
C SER A 81 -22.46 -6.38 -0.99
N PRO A 82 -22.76 -7.47 -1.73
CA PRO A 82 -23.96 -8.26 -1.50
C PRO A 82 -24.04 -8.81 -0.07
N GLN A 83 -22.90 -9.12 0.55
CA GLN A 83 -22.81 -9.55 1.95
C GLN A 83 -23.22 -8.42 2.91
N SER A 84 -22.77 -7.18 2.69
CA SER A 84 -23.22 -6.01 3.46
C SER A 84 -24.73 -5.79 3.29
N ALA A 85 -25.26 -5.93 2.07
CA ALA A 85 -26.69 -5.84 1.81
C ALA A 85 -27.50 -6.93 2.54
N LEU A 86 -27.01 -8.18 2.59
CA LEU A 86 -27.60 -9.25 3.40
C LEU A 86 -27.65 -8.89 4.88
N GLY A 87 -26.53 -8.43 5.46
CA GLY A 87 -26.47 -8.03 6.86
C GLY A 87 -27.45 -6.90 7.19
N GLN A 88 -27.56 -5.91 6.30
CA GLN A 88 -28.51 -4.81 6.44
C GLN A 88 -29.98 -5.28 6.35
N LEU A 89 -30.29 -6.21 5.45
CA LEU A 89 -31.64 -6.79 5.36
C LEU A 89 -31.99 -7.61 6.59
N GLN A 90 -31.04 -8.41 7.10
CA GLN A 90 -31.24 -9.18 8.33
C GLN A 90 -31.51 -8.26 9.51
N ALA A 91 -30.70 -7.23 9.72
CA ALA A 91 -30.91 -6.26 10.81
C ALA A 91 -32.26 -5.54 10.70
N LYS A 92 -32.71 -5.21 9.48
CA LYS A 92 -34.04 -4.63 9.25
C LYS A 92 -35.16 -5.62 9.57
N LEU A 93 -35.00 -6.89 9.19
CA LEU A 93 -35.96 -7.94 9.52
C LEU A 93 -36.10 -8.10 11.03
N ASP A 94 -34.98 -8.26 11.73
CA ASP A 94 -34.93 -8.41 13.18
C ASP A 94 -35.59 -7.21 13.89
N ALA A 95 -35.33 -5.98 13.41
CA ALA A 95 -35.95 -4.78 13.94
C ALA A 95 -37.47 -4.73 13.72
N CYS A 96 -37.96 -5.12 12.53
CA CYS A 96 -39.40 -5.18 12.26
C CYS A 96 -40.09 -6.27 13.08
N GLU A 97 -39.42 -7.39 13.34
CA GLU A 97 -39.94 -8.47 14.17
C GLU A 97 -40.04 -8.05 15.62
N ALA A 98 -38.97 -7.46 16.17
CA ALA A 98 -38.99 -6.89 17.51
C ALA A 98 -40.07 -5.80 17.68
N GLU A 99 -40.26 -4.93 16.67
CA GLU A 99 -41.35 -3.94 16.67
C GLU A 99 -42.73 -4.63 16.74
N SER A 100 -42.93 -5.70 15.95
CA SER A 100 -44.18 -6.44 15.95
C SER A 100 -44.45 -7.18 17.26
N GLU A 101 -43.41 -7.71 17.90
CA GLU A 101 -43.49 -8.35 19.22
C GLU A 101 -43.85 -7.33 20.29
N ALA A 102 -43.18 -6.17 20.31
CA ALA A 102 -43.48 -5.09 21.24
C ALA A 102 -44.92 -4.58 21.10
N GLN A 103 -45.44 -4.47 19.87
CA GLN A 103 -46.84 -4.12 19.62
C GLN A 103 -47.82 -5.14 20.20
N VAL A 104 -47.50 -6.44 20.10
CA VAL A 104 -48.30 -7.51 20.70
C VAL A 104 -48.26 -7.43 22.23
N GLU A 105 -47.08 -7.25 22.82
CA GLU A 105 -46.93 -7.10 24.27
C GLU A 105 -47.72 -5.92 24.82
N GLN A 106 -47.63 -4.75 24.17
CA GLN A 106 -48.40 -3.55 24.55
C GLN A 106 -49.90 -3.75 24.43
N PHE A 107 -50.37 -4.43 23.37
CA PHE A 107 -51.78 -4.74 23.20
C PHE A 107 -52.28 -5.71 24.29
N LEU A 108 -51.51 -6.75 24.63
CA LEU A 108 -51.85 -7.69 25.71
C LEU A 108 -51.84 -7.03 27.10
N ALA A 109 -50.97 -6.03 27.30
CA ALA A 109 -50.94 -5.19 28.49
C ALA A 109 -52.11 -4.19 28.57
N GLN A 110 -52.94 -4.08 27.52
CA GLN A 110 -54.01 -3.10 27.37
C GLN A 110 -53.52 -1.64 27.24
N ASP A 111 -52.23 -1.44 26.94
CA ASP A 111 -51.61 -0.13 26.73
C ASP A 111 -51.82 0.41 25.30
N LEU A 112 -52.31 -0.43 24.38
CA LEU A 112 -52.56 -0.10 22.98
C LEU A 112 -54.01 -0.43 22.58
N PRO A 113 -54.82 0.53 22.09
CA PRO A 113 -56.17 0.28 21.60
C PRO A 113 -56.20 -0.67 20.39
N LEU A 114 -57.30 -1.41 20.22
CA LEU A 114 -57.45 -2.40 19.15
C LEU A 114 -57.21 -1.82 17.75
N ASP A 115 -57.84 -0.69 17.41
CA ASP A 115 -57.73 -0.12 16.07
C ASP A 115 -56.28 0.30 15.75
N SER A 116 -55.61 0.95 16.71
CA SER A 116 -54.19 1.34 16.60
C SER A 116 -53.26 0.13 16.51
N PHE A 117 -53.54 -0.93 17.28
CA PHE A 117 -52.80 -2.19 17.19
C PHE A 117 -52.93 -2.81 15.80
N LEU A 118 -54.16 -2.96 15.29
CA LEU A 118 -54.40 -3.58 13.98
C LEU A 118 -53.68 -2.82 12.86
N GLU A 119 -53.74 -1.49 12.86
CA GLU A 119 -53.06 -0.68 11.86
C GLU A 119 -51.53 -0.83 11.95
N SER A 120 -50.95 -0.63 13.13
CA SER A 120 -49.49 -0.64 13.32
C SER A 120 -48.87 -2.03 13.19
N PHE A 121 -49.55 -3.07 13.69
CA PHE A 121 -49.12 -4.47 13.58
C PHE A 121 -49.21 -5.00 12.15
N HIS A 122 -50.28 -4.65 11.42
CA HIS A 122 -50.38 -5.01 10.01
C HIS A 122 -49.23 -4.38 9.20
N GLN A 123 -48.90 -3.12 9.47
CA GLN A 123 -47.78 -2.44 8.82
C GLN A 123 -46.41 -3.06 9.17
N SER A 124 -46.13 -3.36 10.45
CA SER A 124 -44.87 -3.98 10.87
C SER A 124 -44.72 -5.40 10.31
N ARG A 125 -45.78 -6.21 10.35
CA ARG A 125 -45.81 -7.56 9.76
C ARG A 125 -45.61 -7.53 8.25
N THR A 126 -46.28 -6.63 7.54
CA THR A 126 -46.10 -6.49 6.09
C THR A 126 -44.64 -6.18 5.76
N ARG A 127 -44.00 -5.25 6.49
CA ARG A 127 -42.58 -4.92 6.33
C ARG A 127 -41.67 -6.12 6.64
N SER A 128 -41.93 -6.87 7.72
CA SER A 128 -41.19 -8.09 8.08
C SER A 128 -41.28 -9.14 6.97
N HIS A 129 -42.47 -9.42 6.43
CA HIS A 129 -42.63 -10.37 5.33
C HIS A 129 -41.89 -9.93 4.06
N ILE A 130 -41.98 -8.64 3.69
CA ILE A 130 -41.23 -8.11 2.54
C ILE A 130 -39.71 -8.29 2.75
N CYS A 131 -39.19 -7.92 3.93
CA CYS A 131 -37.76 -8.03 4.21
C CYS A 131 -37.29 -9.50 4.20
N ARG A 132 -38.09 -10.42 4.77
CA ARG A 132 -37.81 -11.86 4.74
C ARG A 132 -37.73 -12.40 3.32
N THR A 133 -38.71 -12.08 2.46
CA THR A 133 -38.68 -12.49 1.06
C THR A 133 -37.50 -11.88 0.30
N GLN A 134 -37.17 -10.60 0.55
CA GLN A 134 -36.00 -9.96 -0.07
C GLN A 134 -34.69 -10.66 0.35
N LEU A 135 -34.58 -11.03 1.63
CA LEU A 135 -33.41 -11.72 2.17
C LEU A 135 -33.25 -13.12 1.56
N GLU A 136 -34.32 -13.92 1.51
CA GLU A 136 -34.34 -15.23 0.87
C GLU A 136 -33.92 -15.14 -0.61
N LYS A 137 -34.48 -14.16 -1.35
CA LYS A 137 -34.15 -13.98 -2.78
C LYS A 137 -32.72 -13.55 -3.00
N LEU A 138 -32.18 -12.68 -2.15
CA LEU A 138 -30.77 -12.28 -2.24
C LEU A 138 -29.84 -13.47 -1.92
N GLN A 139 -30.17 -14.28 -0.93
CA GLN A 139 -29.42 -15.51 -0.61
C GLN A 139 -29.45 -16.51 -1.78
N GLU A 140 -30.61 -16.73 -2.41
CA GLU A 140 -30.74 -17.58 -3.59
C GLU A 140 -29.85 -17.11 -4.75
N LEU A 141 -29.82 -15.80 -5.02
CA LEU A 141 -28.98 -15.21 -6.08
C LEU A 141 -27.48 -15.44 -5.79
N LEU A 142 -27.07 -15.25 -4.54
CA LEU A 142 -25.67 -15.41 -4.13
C LEU A 142 -25.22 -16.88 -4.12
N GLN A 143 -26.12 -17.82 -3.84
CA GLN A 143 -25.82 -19.24 -3.95
C GLN A 143 -25.66 -19.66 -5.42
N LYS A 144 -26.53 -19.17 -6.31
CA LYS A 144 -26.44 -19.44 -7.76
C LYS A 144 -25.14 -18.91 -8.38
N ASP A 145 -24.73 -17.71 -7.97
CA ASP A 145 -23.48 -17.10 -8.45
C ASP A 145 -22.24 -17.91 -8.01
N GLN A 146 -22.25 -18.45 -6.79
CA GLN A 146 -21.20 -19.34 -6.30
C GLN A 146 -21.15 -20.68 -7.05
N VAL A 147 -22.30 -21.27 -7.38
CA VAL A 147 -22.38 -22.53 -8.14
C VAL A 147 -21.97 -22.34 -9.62
N GLY A 148 -22.11 -21.13 -10.18
CA GLY A 148 -21.60 -20.81 -11.52
C GLY A 148 -20.09 -20.57 -11.57
N ARG A 149 -19.41 -20.50 -10.42
CA ARG A 149 -18.00 -20.13 -10.28
C ARG A 149 -17.16 -21.33 -9.79
N ASP A 150 -17.16 -22.42 -10.56
CA ASP A 150 -16.17 -23.49 -10.35
C ASP A 150 -14.73 -22.99 -10.63
N PRO A 151 -13.70 -23.54 -9.96
CA PRO A 151 -12.43 -22.85 -9.73
C PRO A 151 -11.43 -23.10 -10.85
N VAL A 152 -11.27 -22.15 -11.77
CA VAL A 152 -10.10 -22.14 -12.67
C VAL A 152 -8.99 -21.28 -12.08
N GLY A 153 -8.04 -21.97 -11.43
CA GLY A 153 -6.61 -21.61 -11.42
C GLY A 153 -6.15 -20.59 -10.38
N PRO A 154 -5.01 -20.82 -9.69
CA PRO A 154 -4.43 -19.85 -8.77
C PRO A 154 -3.87 -18.69 -9.58
N ALA A 155 -4.57 -17.55 -9.56
CA ALA A 155 -4.02 -16.29 -10.02
C ALA A 155 -2.80 -15.96 -9.14
N GLY A 156 -1.65 -15.81 -9.80
CA GLY A 156 -0.34 -15.62 -9.17
C GLY A 156 -0.37 -14.52 -8.12
N ARG A 157 0.16 -14.85 -6.93
CA ARG A 157 0.58 -13.86 -5.95
C ARG A 157 1.53 -12.86 -6.64
N PRO A 158 1.25 -11.55 -6.66
CA PRO A 158 2.29 -10.58 -6.92
C PRO A 158 3.31 -10.72 -5.79
N GLY A 159 4.55 -11.00 -6.17
CA GLY A 159 5.64 -11.25 -5.23
C GLY A 159 5.72 -10.17 -4.16
N ALA A 160 5.80 -10.61 -2.92
CA ALA A 160 6.32 -9.81 -1.83
C ALA A 160 7.73 -9.36 -2.22
N LEU A 161 7.84 -8.14 -2.76
CA LEU A 161 9.10 -7.41 -2.76
C LEU A 161 9.39 -7.07 -1.32
N ALA A 162 10.21 -7.92 -0.71
CA ALA A 162 10.87 -7.66 0.55
C ALA A 162 11.48 -6.25 0.48
N SER A 163 10.95 -5.35 1.31
CA SER A 163 11.58 -4.07 1.58
C SER A 163 12.89 -4.36 2.32
N LEU A 164 13.98 -4.42 1.58
CA LEU A 164 15.28 -4.07 2.14
C LEU A 164 15.20 -2.58 2.51
N ALA A 165 15.23 -2.33 3.81
CA ALA A 165 15.49 -1.01 4.37
C ALA A 165 16.93 -0.56 4.05
N PRO A 166 17.20 0.75 4.04
CA PRO A 166 18.54 1.25 4.37
C PRO A 166 18.83 1.14 5.87
#